data_AF-A0A959QT91-F1
#
_entry.id   AF-A0A959QT91-F1
#
_cell.length_a   1.000
_cell.length_b   1.000
_cell.length_c   1.000
_cell.angle_alpha   90.00
_cell.angle_beta   90.00
_cell.angle_gamma   90.00
#
_symmetry.space_group_name_H-M   'P 1'
#
loop_
_entity.id
_entity.type
_entity.pdbx_description
1 polymer ?
#
loop_
_entity_poly.entity_id
_entity_poly.type
_entity_poly.pdbx_seq_one_letter_code
_entity_poly.pdbx_strand_id
1 'polypeptide(L)'
;MNIAQAHSTLRILMVGAEMAPWAKVGGLGDVLGALPSALEKEGAQVVVCLPFYSRLKEHIKDSKPLHRRPFWMHWGGMQSFQYWLRQARHPGGFELLLVDCPALYDRPGIYHSPGSHEEYSDNLLRWTTLCHAALTGSYLLGGEWDVVHAHDMHAALTLPLMRERHSMSPLANAVGVLSIHNLAYQGNYPLSALKQIGLQSADVRPFGPYEFYGRFNCLKAGIEFADGIHTVSPTYANEIISNEEIGFGLRGVLWG
;
A
#
# COMPACT_ATOMS: atom_id res chain seq x y z
N MET A 1 -10.64 43.17 7.29
CA MET A 1 -10.51 42.31 6.09
C MET A 1 -10.31 40.89 6.61
N ASN A 2 -11.37 40.07 6.61
CA ASN A 2 -11.28 38.66 6.98
C ASN A 2 -10.71 37.91 5.79
N ILE A 3 -9.42 37.57 5.84
CA ILE A 3 -8.87 36.52 5.00
C ILE A 3 -9.28 35.22 5.70
N ALA A 4 -10.44 34.68 5.33
CA ALA A 4 -10.76 33.31 5.67
C ALA A 4 -9.65 32.47 5.04
N GLN A 5 -8.81 31.83 5.87
CA GLN A 5 -7.92 30.78 5.38
C GLN A 5 -8.82 29.74 4.71
N ALA A 6 -8.77 29.66 3.39
CA ALA A 6 -9.28 28.51 2.68
C ALA A 6 -8.43 27.33 3.19
N HIS A 7 -8.97 26.54 4.10
CA HIS A 7 -8.38 25.24 4.40
C HIS A 7 -8.36 24.48 3.08
N SER A 8 -7.17 24.25 2.53
CA SER A 8 -7.01 23.39 1.37
C SER A 8 -7.61 22.03 1.74
N THR A 9 -8.52 21.54 0.91
CA THR A 9 -9.15 20.23 1.06
C THR A 9 -8.06 19.16 1.19
N LEU A 10 -8.02 18.45 2.32
CA LEU A 10 -7.03 17.42 2.60
C LEU A 10 -7.12 16.29 1.56
N ARG A 11 -6.03 16.01 0.83
CA ARG A 11 -5.96 14.96 -0.18
C ARG A 11 -5.20 13.74 0.34
N ILE A 12 -5.87 12.59 0.34
CA ILE A 12 -5.37 11.34 0.92
C ILE A 12 -5.32 10.25 -0.15
N LEU A 13 -4.14 9.70 -0.40
CA LEU A 13 -3.96 8.48 -1.19
C LEU A 13 -3.84 7.29 -0.23
N MET A 14 -4.85 6.44 -0.20
CA MET A 14 -4.82 5.18 0.55
C MET A 14 -4.37 4.04 -0.36
N VAL A 15 -3.46 3.19 0.09
CA VAL A 15 -2.97 2.03 -0.68
C VAL A 15 -3.20 0.77 0.13
N GLY A 16 -3.86 -0.24 -0.46
CA GLY A 16 -4.13 -1.51 0.21
C GLY A 16 -4.35 -2.66 -0.75
N ALA A 17 -4.31 -3.88 -0.22
CA ALA A 17 -4.49 -5.10 -1.01
C ALA A 17 -5.95 -5.58 -1.07
N GLU A 18 -6.82 -5.10 -0.20
CA GLU A 18 -8.21 -5.54 -0.08
C GLU A 18 -9.13 -4.38 0.32
N MET A 19 -10.39 -4.43 -0.12
CA MET A 19 -11.44 -3.47 0.19
C MET A 19 -12.81 -4.15 0.08
N ALA A 20 -13.62 -4.02 1.13
CA ALA A 20 -15.01 -4.48 1.13
C ALA A 20 -15.90 -3.60 0.24
N PRO A 21 -16.98 -4.16 -0.36
CA PRO A 21 -17.35 -5.57 -0.31
C PRO A 21 -16.70 -6.42 -1.40
N TRP A 22 -15.98 -5.82 -2.36
CA TRP A 22 -15.64 -6.50 -3.62
C TRP A 22 -14.39 -7.38 -3.59
N ALA A 23 -13.40 -7.03 -2.77
CA ALA A 23 -12.19 -7.82 -2.59
C ALA A 23 -11.83 -7.82 -1.12
N LYS A 24 -12.45 -8.70 -0.33
CA LYS A 24 -12.28 -8.76 1.12
C LYS A 24 -11.80 -10.15 1.53
N VAL A 25 -10.75 -10.22 2.36
CA VAL A 25 -10.39 -11.42 3.13
C VAL A 25 -10.54 -11.14 4.63
N GLY A 26 -9.97 -10.03 5.13
CA GLY A 26 -9.90 -9.73 6.55
C GLY A 26 -10.58 -8.42 6.96
N GLY A 27 -10.17 -7.91 8.12
CA GLY A 27 -10.64 -6.65 8.69
C GLY A 27 -10.02 -5.41 8.02
N LEU A 28 -8.85 -5.54 7.39
CA LEU A 28 -8.27 -4.48 6.55
C LEU A 28 -9.28 -4.07 5.45
N GLY A 29 -9.93 -5.05 4.81
CA GLY A 29 -10.94 -4.80 3.79
C GLY A 29 -12.14 -4.02 4.33
N ASP A 30 -12.56 -4.28 5.57
CA ASP A 30 -13.64 -3.51 6.22
C ASP A 30 -13.22 -2.05 6.43
N VAL A 31 -11.98 -1.81 6.88
CA VAL A 31 -11.43 -0.46 7.06
C VAL A 31 -11.43 0.29 5.74
N LEU A 32 -10.87 -0.28 4.67
CA LEU A 32 -10.84 0.39 3.36
C LEU A 32 -12.22 0.50 2.70
N GLY A 33 -13.19 -0.33 3.09
CA GLY A 33 -14.58 -0.20 2.63
C GLY A 33 -15.35 0.97 3.27
N ALA A 34 -14.93 1.41 4.47
CA ALA A 34 -15.69 2.38 5.28
C ALA A 34 -14.94 3.70 5.53
N LEU A 35 -13.66 3.64 5.90
CA LEU A 35 -12.85 4.81 6.29
C LEU A 35 -12.79 5.90 5.20
N PRO A 36 -12.59 5.59 3.90
CA PRO A 36 -12.55 6.61 2.86
C PRO A 36 -13.83 7.45 2.80
N SER A 37 -15.00 6.81 2.89
CA SER A 37 -16.30 7.49 2.88
C SER A 37 -16.51 8.33 4.14
N ALA A 38 -16.02 7.87 5.30
CA ALA A 38 -16.06 8.64 6.53
C ALA A 38 -15.20 9.92 6.43
N LEU A 39 -13.99 9.82 5.88
CA LEU A 39 -13.10 10.98 5.69
C LEU A 39 -13.63 11.98 4.65
N GLU A 40 -14.26 11.51 3.56
CA GLU A 40 -14.94 12.40 2.61
C GLU A 40 -16.07 13.21 3.26
N LYS A 41 -16.81 12.62 4.22
CA LYS A 41 -17.84 13.34 4.98
C LYS A 41 -17.27 14.42 5.90
N GLU A 42 -16.03 14.23 6.37
CA GLU A 42 -15.27 15.24 7.11
C GLU A 42 -14.58 16.26 6.18
N GLY A 43 -14.80 16.19 4.87
CA GLY A 43 -14.33 17.15 3.89
C GLY A 43 -12.96 16.85 3.29
N ALA A 44 -12.42 15.63 3.45
CA ALA A 44 -11.23 15.20 2.72
C ALA A 44 -11.57 14.74 1.29
N GLN A 45 -10.58 14.71 0.40
CA GLN A 45 -10.63 14.02 -0.88
C GLN A 45 -9.81 12.75 -0.79
N VAL A 46 -10.45 11.60 -0.96
CA VAL A 46 -9.81 10.30 -0.78
C VAL A 46 -9.77 9.54 -2.10
N VAL A 47 -8.58 9.00 -2.39
CA VAL A 47 -8.38 8.02 -3.46
C VAL A 47 -7.85 6.74 -2.87
N VAL A 48 -8.52 5.63 -3.16
CA VAL A 48 -8.08 4.30 -2.72
C VAL A 48 -7.46 3.56 -3.89
N CYS A 49 -6.18 3.23 -3.77
CA CYS A 49 -5.45 2.42 -4.73
C CYS A 49 -5.52 0.93 -4.38
N LEU A 50 -6.00 0.13 -5.33
CA LEU A 50 -6.22 -1.31 -5.18
C LEU A 50 -5.76 -2.06 -6.43
N PRO A 51 -5.32 -3.32 -6.30
CA PRO A 51 -5.21 -4.20 -7.45
C PRO A 51 -6.58 -4.44 -8.09
N PHE A 52 -6.65 -4.41 -9.43
CA PHE A 52 -7.91 -4.65 -10.14
C PHE A 52 -8.16 -6.14 -10.32
N TYR A 53 -8.45 -6.83 -9.23
CA TYR A 53 -8.74 -8.27 -9.23
C TYR A 53 -9.93 -8.61 -10.13
N SER A 54 -9.99 -9.86 -10.60
CA SER A 54 -11.08 -10.37 -11.46
C SER A 54 -12.46 -10.11 -10.84
N ARG A 55 -12.61 -10.27 -9.52
CA ARG A 55 -13.86 -9.99 -8.79
C ARG A 55 -14.26 -8.51 -8.82
N LEU A 56 -13.31 -7.58 -8.78
CA LEU A 56 -13.62 -6.15 -8.91
C LEU A 56 -14.11 -5.84 -10.34
N LYS A 57 -13.56 -6.51 -11.36
CA LYS A 57 -13.98 -6.32 -12.76
C LYS A 57 -15.44 -6.73 -12.98
N GLU A 58 -16.01 -7.57 -12.13
CA GLU A 58 -17.44 -7.92 -12.16
C GLU A 58 -18.34 -6.78 -11.68
N HIS A 59 -17.86 -5.97 -10.75
CA HIS A 59 -18.63 -4.88 -10.14
C HIS A 59 -18.33 -3.49 -10.72
N ILE A 60 -17.10 -3.26 -11.21
CA ILE A 60 -16.64 -1.97 -11.71
C ILE A 60 -16.48 -2.04 -13.23
N LYS A 61 -17.60 -1.88 -13.95
CA LYS A 61 -17.64 -1.97 -15.42
C LYS A 61 -17.26 -0.67 -16.13
N ASP A 62 -17.44 0.46 -15.45
CA ASP A 62 -17.32 1.81 -15.99
C ASP A 62 -15.96 2.48 -15.68
N SER A 63 -14.97 1.71 -15.22
CA SER A 63 -13.63 2.23 -14.97
C SER A 63 -12.98 2.78 -16.25
N LYS A 64 -12.36 3.97 -16.14
CA LYS A 64 -11.72 4.69 -17.25
C LYS A 64 -10.20 4.60 -17.14
N PRO A 65 -9.47 4.35 -18.23
CA PRO A 65 -8.01 4.37 -18.17
C PRO A 65 -7.49 5.80 -17.90
N LEU A 66 -6.55 5.95 -16.97
CA LEU A 66 -5.86 7.23 -16.74
C LEU A 66 -4.85 7.56 -17.84
N HIS A 67 -4.41 6.56 -18.60
CA HIS A 67 -3.50 6.72 -19.72
C HIS A 67 -3.85 5.76 -20.86
N ARG A 68 -3.68 6.21 -22.12
CA ARG A 68 -4.11 5.43 -23.31
C ARG A 68 -3.26 4.19 -23.58
N ARG A 69 -2.01 4.18 -23.13
CA ARG A 69 -1.06 3.08 -23.32
C ARG A 69 -0.73 2.43 -21.97
N PRO A 70 -0.41 1.12 -21.95
CA PRO A 70 0.11 0.49 -20.75
C PRO A 70 1.41 1.14 -20.31
N PHE A 71 1.66 1.06 -19.01
CA PHE A 71 2.97 1.24 -18.42
C PHE A 71 3.71 -0.09 -18.43
N TRP A 72 5.04 -0.02 -18.48
CA TRP A 72 5.91 -1.17 -18.34
C TRP A 72 6.56 -1.14 -16.97
N MET A 73 6.47 -2.26 -16.25
CA MET A 73 7.18 -2.47 -15.01
C MET A 73 8.26 -3.51 -15.22
N HIS A 74 9.49 -3.16 -14.84
CA HIS A 74 10.66 -4.00 -15.03
C HIS A 74 11.24 -4.37 -13.67
N TRP A 75 11.44 -5.67 -13.49
CA TRP A 75 11.92 -6.25 -12.25
C TRP A 75 13.26 -6.95 -12.45
N GLY A 76 14.11 -6.98 -11.42
CA GLY A 76 15.54 -7.36 -11.48
C GLY A 76 15.86 -8.83 -11.78
N GLY A 77 14.93 -9.56 -12.40
CA GLY A 77 15.07 -10.93 -12.91
C GLY A 77 14.51 -11.12 -14.33
N MET A 78 14.55 -10.07 -15.17
CA MET A 78 14.03 -10.03 -16.55
C MET A 78 12.50 -10.13 -16.68
N GLN A 79 11.76 -10.16 -15.58
CA GLN A 79 10.30 -10.12 -15.63
C GLN A 79 9.85 -8.70 -15.97
N SER A 80 9.05 -8.59 -17.03
CA SER A 80 8.45 -7.33 -17.44
C SER A 80 6.95 -7.54 -17.60
N PHE A 81 6.16 -6.69 -16.95
CA PHE A 81 4.71 -6.76 -17.06
C PHE A 81 4.17 -5.45 -17.59
N GLN A 82 3.10 -5.56 -18.39
CA GLN A 82 2.27 -4.43 -18.71
C GLN A 82 1.21 -4.26 -17.62
N TYR A 83 1.00 -3.02 -17.21
CA TYR A 83 -0.13 -2.66 -16.36
C TYR A 83 -0.80 -1.38 -16.84
N TRP A 84 -2.07 -1.24 -16.49
CA TRP A 84 -2.84 -0.03 -16.70
C TRP A 84 -3.27 0.52 -15.35
N LEU A 85 -3.38 1.84 -15.30
CA LEU A 85 -4.01 2.54 -14.20
C LEU A 85 -5.39 2.98 -14.66
N ARG A 86 -6.42 2.61 -13.90
CA ARG A 86 -7.81 2.95 -14.19
C ARG A 86 -8.41 3.71 -13.02
N GLN A 87 -9.30 4.62 -13.32
CA GLN A 87 -10.05 5.37 -12.34
C GLN A 87 -11.51 4.92 -12.36
N ALA A 88 -12.11 4.80 -11.18
CA ALA A 88 -13.54 4.58 -11.02
C ALA A 88 -14.06 5.35 -9.81
N ARG A 89 -15.39 5.46 -9.69
CA ARG A 89 -16.01 6.05 -8.49
C ARG A 89 -16.59 4.93 -7.63
N HIS A 90 -16.26 4.92 -6.35
CA HIS A 90 -16.92 4.01 -5.40
C HIS A 90 -18.33 4.53 -5.08
N PRO A 91 -19.35 3.67 -4.89
CA PRO A 91 -20.70 4.09 -4.47
C PRO A 91 -20.72 4.91 -3.16
N GLY A 92 -19.72 4.71 -2.30
CA GLY A 92 -19.51 5.49 -1.07
C GLY A 92 -18.93 6.90 -1.27
N GLY A 93 -18.74 7.33 -2.51
CA GLY A 93 -18.42 8.73 -2.86
C GLY A 93 -16.96 9.03 -3.13
N PHE A 94 -16.00 8.16 -2.80
CA PHE A 94 -14.56 8.39 -3.03
C PHE A 94 -14.09 7.82 -4.39
N GLU A 95 -12.88 8.18 -4.81
CA GLU A 95 -12.29 7.67 -6.05
C GLU A 95 -11.47 6.39 -5.83
N LEU A 96 -11.41 5.57 -6.87
CA LEU A 96 -10.62 4.36 -6.91
C LEU A 96 -9.52 4.50 -7.97
N LEU A 97 -8.30 4.17 -7.58
CA LEU A 97 -7.15 3.99 -8.48
C LEU A 97 -6.87 2.48 -8.62
N LEU A 98 -7.30 1.90 -9.72
CA LEU A 98 -7.27 0.47 -9.96
C LEU A 98 -6.02 0.09 -10.77
N VAL A 99 -5.20 -0.80 -10.22
CA VAL A 99 -3.99 -1.33 -10.87
C VAL A 99 -4.37 -2.58 -11.66
N ASP A 100 -4.58 -2.42 -12.96
CA ASP A 100 -4.92 -3.51 -13.87
C ASP A 100 -3.64 -4.15 -14.44
N CYS A 101 -3.16 -5.19 -13.77
CA CYS A 101 -2.05 -6.01 -14.20
C CYS A 101 -2.48 -7.49 -14.22
N PRO A 102 -3.11 -7.97 -15.32
CA PRO A 102 -3.68 -9.32 -15.37
C PRO A 102 -2.66 -10.42 -15.04
N ALA A 103 -1.40 -10.25 -15.46
CA ALA A 103 -0.32 -11.19 -15.16
C ALA A 103 -0.13 -11.45 -13.66
N LEU A 104 -0.47 -10.48 -12.80
CA LEU A 104 -0.29 -10.54 -11.34
C LEU A 104 -1.61 -10.66 -10.56
N TYR A 105 -2.70 -10.07 -11.06
CA TYR A 105 -3.94 -9.91 -10.29
C TYR A 105 -5.15 -10.64 -10.88
N ASP A 106 -5.05 -11.21 -12.08
CA ASP A 106 -6.09 -12.09 -12.64
C ASP A 106 -5.95 -13.48 -12.03
N ARG A 107 -6.42 -13.61 -10.78
CA ARG A 107 -6.29 -14.78 -9.92
C ARG A 107 -7.59 -14.99 -9.15
N PRO A 108 -7.93 -16.25 -8.78
CA PRO A 108 -9.18 -16.56 -8.11
C PRO A 108 -9.28 -16.04 -6.65
N GLY A 109 -8.15 -15.68 -6.04
CA GLY A 109 -8.07 -15.16 -4.67
C GLY A 109 -7.05 -14.02 -4.51
N ILE A 110 -7.07 -13.36 -3.35
CA ILE A 110 -6.25 -12.18 -3.04
C ILE A 110 -4.83 -12.59 -2.63
N TYR A 111 -4.65 -13.26 -1.49
CA TYR A 111 -3.33 -13.65 -0.97
C TYR A 111 -2.89 -15.05 -1.40
N HIS A 112 -3.87 -15.94 -1.60
CA HIS A 112 -3.71 -17.34 -1.97
C HIS A 112 -4.88 -17.80 -2.84
N SER A 113 -4.78 -18.99 -3.42
CA SER A 113 -5.90 -19.63 -4.13
C SER A 113 -7.02 -20.00 -3.16
N PRO A 114 -8.30 -19.98 -3.59
CA PRO A 114 -9.40 -20.49 -2.78
C PRO A 114 -9.16 -21.94 -2.35
N GLY A 115 -9.35 -22.23 -1.07
CA GLY A 115 -9.11 -23.57 -0.49
C GLY A 115 -7.64 -23.91 -0.21
N SER A 116 -6.70 -23.03 -0.56
CA SER A 116 -5.30 -23.13 -0.13
C SER A 116 -5.04 -22.21 1.06
N HIS A 117 -4.09 -22.58 1.92
CA HIS A 117 -3.49 -21.68 2.92
C HIS A 117 -2.09 -21.21 2.51
N GLU A 118 -1.58 -21.71 1.39
CA GLU A 118 -0.29 -21.31 0.84
C GLU A 118 -0.46 -20.04 0.01
N GLU A 119 0.27 -18.99 0.41
CA GLU A 119 0.38 -17.74 -0.33
C GLU A 119 0.88 -17.95 -1.76
N TYR A 120 0.48 -17.08 -2.69
CA TYR A 120 1.10 -17.10 -4.01
C TYR A 120 2.60 -16.80 -3.89
N SER A 121 3.42 -17.59 -4.57
CA SER A 121 4.88 -17.51 -4.50
C SER A 121 5.45 -16.18 -5.01
N ASP A 122 4.68 -15.45 -5.82
CA ASP A 122 4.99 -14.13 -6.37
C ASP A 122 4.35 -12.97 -5.57
N ASN A 123 3.80 -13.22 -4.37
CA ASN A 123 3.13 -12.19 -3.54
C ASN A 123 4.00 -10.94 -3.33
N LEU A 124 5.29 -11.12 -3.04
CA LEU A 124 6.18 -9.96 -2.88
C LEU A 124 6.17 -9.05 -4.12
N LEU A 125 6.20 -9.65 -5.31
CA LEU A 125 6.17 -8.93 -6.57
C LEU A 125 4.82 -8.24 -6.80
N ARG A 126 3.73 -8.91 -6.43
CA ARG A 126 2.35 -8.39 -6.50
C ARG A 126 2.18 -7.15 -5.63
N TRP A 127 2.69 -7.18 -4.40
CA TRP A 127 2.62 -6.05 -3.45
C TRP A 127 3.54 -4.90 -3.84
N THR A 128 4.76 -5.21 -4.29
CA THR A 128 5.68 -4.16 -4.73
C THR A 128 5.17 -3.47 -6.01
N THR A 129 4.56 -4.23 -6.93
CA THR A 129 3.89 -3.67 -8.12
C THR A 129 2.75 -2.73 -7.75
N LEU A 130 1.93 -3.08 -6.77
CA LEU A 130 0.86 -2.21 -6.25
C LEU A 130 1.44 -0.89 -5.74
N CYS A 131 2.49 -0.95 -4.92
CA CYS A 131 3.13 0.23 -4.35
C CYS A 131 3.68 1.18 -5.44
N HIS A 132 4.41 0.64 -6.43
CA HIS A 132 4.92 1.44 -7.56
C HIS A 132 3.80 2.03 -8.42
N ALA A 133 2.77 1.23 -8.69
CA ALA A 133 1.65 1.67 -9.51
C ALA A 133 0.84 2.76 -8.80
N ALA A 134 0.69 2.69 -7.47
CA ALA A 134 0.05 3.72 -6.66
C ALA A 134 0.82 5.06 -6.76
N LEU A 135 2.14 5.04 -6.60
CA LEU A 135 2.99 6.23 -6.73
C LEU A 135 3.04 6.76 -8.16
N THR A 136 2.94 5.90 -9.17
CA THR A 136 2.81 6.34 -10.57
C THR A 136 1.47 7.04 -10.79
N GLY A 137 0.38 6.43 -10.31
CA GLY A 137 -0.97 6.96 -10.48
C GLY A 137 -1.21 8.24 -9.69
N SER A 138 -0.53 8.42 -8.56
CA SER A 138 -0.60 9.64 -7.76
C SER A 138 -0.19 10.89 -8.58
N TYR A 139 0.82 10.78 -9.47
CA TYR A 139 1.18 11.85 -10.41
C TYR A 139 0.15 12.07 -11.49
N LEU A 140 -0.42 11.00 -12.05
CA LEU A 140 -1.45 11.10 -13.09
C LEU A 140 -2.73 11.76 -12.56
N LEU A 141 -2.96 11.68 -11.25
CA LEU A 141 -4.04 12.33 -10.53
C LEU A 141 -3.66 13.73 -9.98
N GLY A 142 -2.60 14.34 -10.51
CA GLY A 142 -2.19 15.72 -10.22
C GLY A 142 -1.00 15.86 -9.28
N GLY A 143 -0.50 14.77 -8.67
CA GLY A 143 0.77 14.73 -7.94
C GLY A 143 0.79 15.39 -6.55
N GLU A 144 -0.16 16.27 -6.24
CA GLU A 144 -0.26 16.94 -4.93
C GLU A 144 -1.08 16.12 -3.94
N TRP A 145 -0.44 15.62 -2.88
CA TRP A 145 -1.06 14.82 -1.83
C TRP A 145 -0.57 15.30 -0.46
N ASP A 146 -1.49 15.39 0.49
CA ASP A 146 -1.14 15.72 1.88
C ASP A 146 -0.76 14.47 2.66
N VAL A 147 -1.41 13.34 2.36
CA VAL A 147 -1.19 12.06 3.04
C VAL A 147 -1.10 10.92 2.05
N VAL A 148 -0.07 10.09 2.21
CA VAL A 148 0.02 8.75 1.60
C VAL A 148 -0.14 7.73 2.72
N HIS A 149 -1.27 7.02 2.73
CA HIS A 149 -1.65 6.09 3.77
C HIS A 149 -1.51 4.64 3.27
N ALA A 150 -0.42 3.98 3.67
CA ALA A 150 -0.20 2.57 3.41
C ALA A 150 -0.92 1.70 4.44
N HIS A 151 -1.55 0.62 4.00
CA HIS A 151 -2.21 -0.33 4.87
C HIS A 151 -1.54 -1.71 4.84
N ASP A 152 -1.02 -2.11 6.01
CA ASP A 152 -0.26 -3.34 6.28
C ASP A 152 0.97 -3.55 5.38
N MET A 153 1.63 -4.68 5.59
CA MET A 153 2.75 -5.21 4.81
C MET A 153 2.58 -5.14 3.28
N HIS A 154 1.34 -5.23 2.78
CA HIS A 154 1.03 -5.30 1.36
C HIS A 154 1.25 -3.96 0.66
N ALA A 155 1.08 -2.87 1.40
CA ALA A 155 1.29 -1.51 0.91
C ALA A 155 2.47 -0.82 1.60
N ALA A 156 3.07 -1.44 2.62
CA ALA A 156 4.16 -0.88 3.43
C ALA A 156 5.31 -0.33 2.58
N LEU A 157 5.68 -1.01 1.49
CA LEU A 157 6.77 -0.55 0.60
C LEU A 157 6.46 0.73 -0.16
N THR A 158 5.21 1.22 -0.17
CA THR A 158 4.86 2.52 -0.73
C THR A 158 5.67 3.64 -0.08
N LEU A 159 5.90 3.58 1.24
CA LEU A 159 6.58 4.62 2.00
C LEU A 159 8.08 4.72 1.69
N PRO A 160 8.89 3.65 1.76
CA PRO A 160 10.28 3.70 1.31
C PRO A 160 10.40 4.10 -0.15
N LEU A 161 9.56 3.57 -1.04
CA LEU A 161 9.60 3.94 -2.46
C LEU A 161 9.29 5.43 -2.66
N MET A 162 8.31 5.97 -1.93
CA MET A 162 8.00 7.40 -1.94
C MET A 162 9.21 8.22 -1.50
N ARG A 163 9.86 7.85 -0.38
CA ARG A 163 10.97 8.59 0.20
C ARG A 163 12.26 8.48 -0.59
N GLU A 164 12.55 7.34 -1.20
CA GLU A 164 13.82 7.12 -1.89
C GLU A 164 13.77 7.38 -3.38
N ARG A 165 12.67 7.02 -4.05
CA ARG A 165 12.54 7.10 -5.53
C ARG A 165 11.77 8.33 -5.98
N HIS A 166 11.04 8.97 -5.08
CA HIS A 166 10.19 10.13 -5.36
C HIS A 166 10.50 11.35 -4.48
N SER A 167 11.69 11.39 -3.85
CA SER A 167 12.15 12.52 -3.01
C SER A 167 12.22 13.86 -3.72
N MET A 168 12.33 13.87 -5.04
CA MET A 168 12.42 15.09 -5.86
C MET A 168 11.06 15.50 -6.45
N SER A 169 9.96 14.91 -6.00
CA SER A 169 8.62 15.17 -6.51
C SER A 169 7.73 15.82 -5.44
N PRO A 170 6.53 16.32 -5.80
CA PRO A 170 5.57 16.82 -4.82
C PRO A 170 5.18 15.81 -3.74
N LEU A 171 5.27 14.49 -4.00
CA LEU A 171 5.00 13.44 -3.01
C LEU A 171 5.97 13.48 -1.82
N ALA A 172 7.17 14.05 -2.00
CA ALA A 172 8.12 14.19 -0.91
C ALA A 172 7.56 15.04 0.26
N ASN A 173 6.59 15.92 -0.02
CA ASN A 173 5.94 16.76 0.99
C ASN A 173 4.77 16.07 1.70
N ALA A 174 4.27 14.94 1.18
CA ALA A 174 3.17 14.21 1.79
C ALA A 174 3.62 13.54 3.09
N VAL A 175 2.73 13.49 4.08
CA VAL A 175 2.90 12.68 5.29
C VAL A 175 2.63 11.21 4.95
N GLY A 176 3.61 10.35 5.20
CA GLY A 176 3.52 8.90 5.04
C GLY A 176 2.97 8.24 6.31
N VAL A 177 1.78 7.66 6.24
CA VAL A 177 1.14 6.97 7.36
C VAL A 177 1.08 5.47 7.08
N LEU A 178 1.41 4.64 8.07
CA LEU A 178 1.24 3.19 7.99
C LEU A 178 0.17 2.73 8.98
N SER A 179 -0.90 2.13 8.49
CA SER A 179 -1.86 1.38 9.32
C SER A 179 -1.43 -0.07 9.48
N ILE A 180 -1.34 -0.54 10.72
CA ILE A 180 -1.04 -1.93 11.07
C ILE A 180 -2.27 -2.59 11.70
N HIS A 181 -2.82 -3.61 11.05
CA HIS A 181 -3.98 -4.35 11.53
C HIS A 181 -3.57 -5.62 12.29
N ASN A 182 -2.43 -6.21 11.94
CA ASN A 182 -1.90 -7.37 12.64
C ASN A 182 -0.40 -7.59 12.36
N LEU A 183 0.44 -7.35 13.37
CA LEU A 183 1.90 -7.56 13.34
C LEU A 183 2.34 -9.01 13.10
N ALA A 184 1.47 -10.01 13.23
CA ALA A 184 1.82 -11.38 12.88
C ALA A 184 2.14 -11.51 11.38
N TYR A 185 1.56 -10.63 10.56
CA TYR A 185 1.75 -10.61 9.12
C TYR A 185 2.70 -9.46 8.76
N GLN A 186 3.96 -9.77 8.45
CA GLN A 186 5.02 -8.76 8.23
C GLN A 186 5.64 -8.76 6.83
N GLY A 187 5.54 -9.87 6.09
CA GLY A 187 6.14 -9.99 4.76
C GLY A 187 7.64 -10.27 4.89
N ASN A 188 7.96 -11.42 5.50
CA ASN A 188 9.31 -11.85 5.82
C ASN A 188 9.89 -12.71 4.68
N TYR A 189 10.74 -12.13 3.85
CA TYR A 189 11.33 -12.79 2.68
C TYR A 189 12.84 -13.01 2.84
N PRO A 190 13.43 -14.01 2.16
CA PRO A 190 14.89 -14.11 2.06
C PRO A 190 15.48 -12.86 1.42
N LEU A 191 16.69 -12.44 1.83
CA LEU A 191 17.38 -11.29 1.24
C LEU A 191 17.58 -11.40 -0.28
N SER A 192 17.67 -12.62 -0.82
CA SER A 192 17.75 -12.85 -2.26
C SER A 192 16.52 -12.36 -3.03
N ALA A 193 15.37 -12.19 -2.37
CA ALA A 193 14.12 -11.72 -2.97
C ALA A 193 14.17 -10.22 -3.35
N LEU A 194 15.07 -9.43 -2.76
CA LEU A 194 15.23 -8.00 -3.08
C LEU A 194 15.52 -7.75 -4.56
N LYS A 195 16.35 -8.62 -5.16
CA LYS A 195 16.65 -8.57 -6.60
C LYS A 195 15.39 -8.69 -7.44
N GLN A 196 14.40 -9.47 -7.00
CA GLN A 196 13.14 -9.66 -7.72
C GLN A 196 12.32 -8.37 -7.76
N ILE A 197 12.47 -7.49 -6.78
CA ILE A 197 11.72 -6.24 -6.68
C ILE A 197 12.58 -5.00 -6.98
N GLY A 198 13.72 -5.19 -7.65
CA GLY A 198 14.58 -4.09 -8.08
C GLY A 198 15.26 -3.32 -6.94
N LEU A 199 15.24 -3.84 -5.72
CA LEU A 199 16.04 -3.33 -4.60
C LEU A 199 17.42 -3.99 -4.62
N GLN A 200 18.45 -3.22 -4.34
CA GLN A 200 19.83 -3.72 -4.35
C GLN A 200 20.24 -4.18 -2.95
N SER A 201 21.20 -5.11 -2.88
CA SER A 201 21.70 -5.59 -1.58
C SER A 201 22.35 -4.49 -0.74
N ALA A 202 22.82 -3.40 -1.36
CA ALA A 202 23.36 -2.23 -0.65
C ALA A 202 22.30 -1.51 0.18
N ASP A 203 21.02 -1.63 -0.19
CA ASP A 203 19.89 -1.08 0.55
C ASP A 203 19.68 -1.83 1.88
N VAL A 204 20.27 -3.03 2.01
CA VAL A 204 20.00 -3.97 3.10
C VAL A 204 21.29 -4.29 3.85
N ARG A 205 21.66 -3.34 4.72
CA ARG A 205 22.75 -3.46 5.70
C ARG A 205 22.21 -3.96 7.04
N PRO A 206 23.03 -4.60 7.89
CA PRO A 206 22.65 -4.90 9.27
C PRO A 206 22.11 -3.64 9.96
N PHE A 207 20.97 -3.78 10.65
CA PHE A 207 20.25 -2.66 11.29
C PHE A 207 19.74 -1.58 10.31
N GLY A 208 19.78 -1.85 9.00
CA GLY A 208 19.16 -1.01 7.99
C GLY A 208 17.64 -1.12 8.02
N PRO A 209 16.92 -0.20 7.34
CA PRO A 209 15.48 -0.12 7.45
C PRO A 209 14.76 -1.37 6.90
N TYR A 210 15.35 -2.04 5.91
CA TYR A 210 14.80 -3.24 5.27
C TYR A 210 15.21 -4.57 5.92
N GLU A 211 16.35 -4.61 6.64
CA GLU A 211 16.92 -5.83 7.21
C GLU A 211 16.25 -6.16 8.56
N PHE A 212 15.93 -7.43 8.76
CA PHE A 212 15.38 -7.94 10.00
C PHE A 212 15.79 -9.40 10.24
N TYR A 213 16.73 -9.61 11.17
CA TYR A 213 17.26 -10.92 11.56
C TYR A 213 17.71 -11.80 10.37
N GLY A 214 18.49 -11.23 9.45
CA GLY A 214 19.01 -11.87 8.25
C GLY A 214 17.98 -12.05 7.13
N ARG A 215 16.83 -11.38 7.25
CA ARG A 215 15.74 -11.42 6.26
C ARG A 215 15.36 -10.00 5.82
N PHE A 216 14.62 -9.92 4.73
CA PHE A 216 13.93 -8.70 4.32
C PHE A 216 12.53 -8.70 4.91
N ASN A 217 12.13 -7.59 5.54
CA ASN A 217 10.81 -7.43 6.15
C ASN A 217 10.09 -6.20 5.61
N CYS A 218 9.00 -6.42 4.87
CA CYS A 218 8.23 -5.34 4.23
C CYS A 218 7.61 -4.38 5.25
N LEU A 219 7.03 -4.92 6.33
CA LEU A 219 6.34 -4.11 7.33
C LEU A 219 7.32 -3.24 8.12
N LYS A 220 8.47 -3.80 8.52
CA LYS A 220 9.58 -3.06 9.14
C LYS A 220 10.03 -1.90 8.25
N ALA A 221 10.25 -2.17 6.96
CA ALA A 221 10.60 -1.11 6.02
C ALA A 221 9.52 -0.03 5.94
N GLY A 222 8.24 -0.40 5.99
CA GLY A 222 7.16 0.59 6.09
C GLY A 222 7.23 1.43 7.37
N ILE A 223 7.46 0.79 8.52
CA ILE A 223 7.56 1.45 9.83
C ILE A 223 8.69 2.48 9.83
N GLU A 224 9.88 2.10 9.38
CA GLU A 224 11.09 2.94 9.38
C GLU A 224 10.99 4.19 8.50
N PHE A 225 10.09 4.18 7.52
CA PHE A 225 9.88 5.29 6.60
C PHE A 225 8.55 6.03 6.82
N ALA A 226 7.75 5.62 7.82
CA ALA A 226 6.50 6.27 8.16
C ALA A 226 6.75 7.51 9.04
N ASP A 227 6.01 8.58 8.78
CA ASP A 227 5.93 9.74 9.68
C ASP A 227 4.91 9.49 10.81
N GLY A 228 4.00 8.54 10.62
CA GLY A 228 3.00 8.17 11.61
C GLY A 228 2.53 6.73 11.46
N ILE A 229 2.29 6.09 12.60
CA ILE A 229 1.77 4.72 12.67
C ILE A 229 0.37 4.76 13.28
N HIS A 230 -0.57 4.12 12.61
CA HIS A 230 -1.93 3.93 13.07
C HIS A 230 -2.17 2.44 13.31
N THR A 231 -2.97 2.10 14.32
CA THR A 231 -3.36 0.71 14.60
C THR A 231 -4.85 0.62 14.86
N VAL A 232 -5.39 -0.60 14.83
CA VAL A 232 -6.83 -0.84 14.91
C VAL A 232 -7.48 -0.47 16.25
N SER A 233 -6.69 -0.31 17.33
CA SER A 233 -7.21 0.20 18.60
C SER A 233 -6.10 0.71 19.52
N PRO A 234 -6.41 1.61 20.48
CA PRO A 234 -5.46 2.03 21.51
C PRO A 234 -4.92 0.87 22.35
N THR A 235 -5.76 -0.13 22.65
CA THR A 235 -5.35 -1.33 23.37
C THR A 235 -4.31 -2.10 22.57
N TYR A 236 -4.58 -2.34 21.28
CA TYR A 236 -3.64 -3.05 20.41
C TYR A 236 -2.32 -2.29 20.25
N ALA A 237 -2.38 -0.95 20.10
CA ALA A 237 -1.18 -0.10 20.09
C ALA A 237 -0.31 -0.31 21.34
N ASN A 238 -0.93 -0.38 22.52
CA ASN A 238 -0.21 -0.63 23.77
C ASN A 238 0.35 -2.05 23.87
N GLU A 239 -0.40 -3.05 23.41
CA GLU A 239 0.02 -4.46 23.45
C GLU A 239 1.26 -4.70 22.59
N ILE A 240 1.29 -4.20 21.36
CA ILE A 240 2.40 -4.42 20.43
C ILE A 240 3.72 -3.77 20.87
N ILE A 241 3.65 -2.72 21.69
CA ILE A 241 4.82 -2.04 22.23
C ILE A 241 5.23 -2.56 23.62
N SER A 242 4.31 -3.17 24.36
CA SER A 242 4.55 -3.59 25.76
C SER A 242 4.84 -5.08 25.92
N ASN A 243 4.31 -5.93 25.04
CA ASN A 243 4.46 -7.37 25.07
C ASN A 243 5.34 -7.84 23.90
N GLU A 244 6.42 -8.58 24.20
CA GLU A 244 7.38 -9.04 23.20
C GLU A 244 6.80 -10.08 22.23
N GLU A 245 5.95 -10.99 22.71
CA GLU A 245 5.29 -12.00 21.87
C GLU A 245 4.32 -11.33 20.88
N ILE A 246 3.52 -10.38 21.36
CA ILE A 246 2.54 -9.64 20.53
C ILE A 246 3.22 -8.63 19.61
N GLY A 247 4.39 -8.12 20.01
CA GLY A 247 5.23 -7.26 19.17
C GLY A 247 5.91 -7.99 18.02
N PHE A 248 5.89 -9.33 18.00
CA PHE A 248 6.46 -10.18 16.96
C PHE A 248 7.87 -9.76 16.51
N GLY A 249 8.71 -9.38 17.49
CA GLY A 249 10.09 -8.90 17.28
C GLY A 249 10.21 -7.47 16.73
N LEU A 250 9.13 -6.81 16.33
CA LEU A 250 9.13 -5.44 15.80
C LEU A 250 9.01 -4.37 16.89
N ARG A 251 8.85 -4.76 18.15
CA ARG A 251 8.79 -3.84 19.30
C ARG A 251 9.94 -2.82 19.25
N GLY A 252 11.19 -3.25 19.08
CA GLY A 252 12.33 -2.33 19.04
C GLY A 252 12.30 -1.30 17.90
N VAL A 253 11.53 -1.57 16.85
CA VAL A 253 11.35 -0.67 15.68
C VAL A 253 10.22 0.33 15.94
N LEU A 254 9.19 -0.05 16.71
CA LEU A 254 8.03 0.80 17.00
C LEU A 254 8.28 1.86 18.10
N TRP A 255 9.37 1.73 18.86
CA TRP A 255 9.76 2.65 19.92
C TRP A 255 10.79 3.72 19.49
N GLY A 256 11.38 3.57 18.30
CA GLY A 256 12.39 4.48 17.76
C GLY A 256 11.76 5.66 17.03
#